data_AF-A0A5C3MEY7-F1
#
_entry.id   AF-A0A5C3MEY7-F1
#
_cell.length_a   1.000
_cell.length_b   1.000
_cell.length_c   1.000
_cell.angle_alpha   90.00
_cell.angle_beta   90.00
_cell.angle_gamma   90.00
#
_symmetry.space_group_name_H-M   'P 1'
#
loop_
_entity.id
_entity.type
_entity.pdbx_description
1 polymer ?
#
loop_
_entity_poly.entity_id
_entity_poly.type
_entity_poly.pdbx_seq_one_letter_code
_entity_poly.pdbx_strand_id
1 'polypeptide(L)'
;MSITPALRASARSAYRNLYRAASNTFSGDELVLKAFRQKMRTDALNAQTATEPETYQQHIQLGREIADILRRNVVQAVKVPEPESAEGSETWRVRITKDTELGDNDSIKAPQPIEVPSNRRMRKREKGAQQTPTDVALPDSTPSSPSSTPIPPMYYSALKKASKKRVIPELKEDDLEESFGGQSINKTENNVQLLHKPTGIRVSCQETRSLAQNRKLARRLILQKLDQIANPGLSKEEMQRAKQRERERRRRKKAKKKDLAKGKGKDTIELADEDD
;
A
#
# COMPACT_ATOMS: atom_id res chain seq x y z
N MET A 1 7.87 -43.67 5.69
CA MET A 1 7.39 -44.58 4.62
C MET A 1 8.09 -44.24 3.31
N SER A 2 8.36 -45.20 2.42
CA SER A 2 9.09 -44.91 1.18
C SER A 2 8.19 -44.22 0.13
N ILE A 3 8.78 -43.33 -0.67
CA ILE A 3 8.10 -42.64 -1.76
C ILE A 3 7.69 -43.65 -2.83
N THR A 4 6.39 -43.75 -3.12
CA THR A 4 5.86 -44.71 -4.10
C THR A 4 6.26 -44.33 -5.54
N PRO A 5 6.41 -45.31 -6.47
CA PRO A 5 6.70 -45.03 -7.87
C PRO A 5 5.66 -44.15 -8.56
N ALA A 6 4.39 -44.29 -8.18
CA ALA A 6 3.28 -43.47 -8.68
C ALA A 6 3.46 -41.98 -8.30
N LEU A 7 3.88 -41.71 -7.06
CA LEU A 7 4.17 -40.35 -6.59
C LEU A 7 5.29 -39.70 -7.42
N ARG A 8 6.36 -40.46 -7.71
CA ARG A 8 7.48 -39.99 -8.56
C ARG A 8 7.02 -39.72 -9.98
N ALA A 9 6.15 -40.55 -10.55
CA ALA A 9 5.58 -40.33 -11.88
C ALA A 9 4.71 -39.05 -11.91
N SER A 10 3.89 -38.84 -10.89
CA SER A 10 3.08 -37.63 -10.71
C SER A 10 3.95 -36.38 -10.60
N ALA A 11 5.06 -36.43 -9.84
CA ALA A 11 6.02 -35.33 -9.74
C ALA A 11 6.67 -34.98 -11.09
N ARG A 12 7.09 -35.97 -11.86
CA ARG A 12 7.63 -35.75 -13.22
C ARG A 12 6.61 -35.09 -14.14
N SER A 13 5.33 -35.51 -14.03
CA SER A 13 4.24 -34.91 -14.79
C SER A 13 4.01 -33.45 -14.40
N ALA A 14 3.93 -33.16 -13.10
CA ALA A 14 3.78 -31.79 -12.58
C ALA A 14 4.95 -30.89 -13.00
N TYR A 15 6.19 -31.38 -12.91
CA TYR A 15 7.39 -30.66 -13.35
C TYR A 15 7.33 -30.33 -14.85
N ARG A 16 6.98 -31.31 -15.69
CA ARG A 16 6.83 -31.10 -17.14
C ARG A 16 5.71 -30.11 -17.46
N ASN A 17 4.61 -30.16 -16.71
CA ASN A 17 3.49 -29.24 -16.87
C ASN A 17 3.92 -27.79 -16.57
N LEU A 18 4.58 -27.59 -15.42
CA LEU A 18 5.12 -26.30 -15.00
C LEU A 18 6.16 -25.76 -16.00
N TYR A 19 7.06 -26.63 -16.49
CA TYR A 19 8.05 -26.27 -17.49
C TYR A 19 7.42 -25.77 -18.80
N ARG A 20 6.36 -26.45 -19.26
CA ARG A 20 5.61 -26.03 -20.46
C ARG A 20 4.86 -24.72 -20.22
N ALA A 21 4.21 -24.57 -19.07
CA ALA A 21 3.53 -23.33 -18.70
C ALA A 21 4.50 -22.15 -18.74
N ALA A 22 5.63 -22.25 -18.06
CA ALA A 22 6.65 -21.20 -18.03
C ALA A 22 7.25 -20.88 -19.41
N SER A 23 7.46 -21.90 -20.25
CA SER A 23 7.96 -21.71 -21.62
C SER A 23 6.99 -20.93 -22.50
N ASN A 24 5.69 -21.11 -22.30
CA ASN A 24 4.68 -20.38 -23.05
C ASN A 24 4.54 -18.95 -22.52
N THR A 25 4.49 -18.78 -21.19
CA THR A 25 4.27 -17.47 -20.56
C THR A 25 5.44 -16.52 -20.74
N PHE A 26 6.68 -17.02 -20.67
CA PHE A 26 7.89 -16.19 -20.78
C PHE A 26 8.53 -16.26 -22.18
N SER A 27 7.71 -16.43 -23.22
CA SER A 27 8.19 -16.58 -24.60
C SER A 27 8.86 -15.29 -25.10
N GLY A 28 10.15 -15.37 -25.43
CA GLY A 28 10.93 -14.20 -25.86
C GLY A 28 11.58 -13.40 -24.73
N ASP A 29 11.36 -13.78 -23.47
CA ASP A 29 12.08 -13.26 -22.31
C ASP A 29 13.02 -14.33 -21.74
N GLU A 30 14.19 -14.46 -22.36
CA GLU A 30 15.14 -15.53 -22.04
C GLU A 30 15.73 -15.41 -20.64
N LEU A 31 15.91 -14.17 -20.14
CA LEU A 31 16.49 -13.93 -18.82
C LEU A 31 15.56 -14.43 -17.72
N VAL A 32 14.28 -14.04 -17.80
CA VAL A 32 13.26 -14.48 -16.84
C VAL A 32 13.05 -15.99 -16.95
N LEU A 33 12.96 -16.53 -18.17
CA LEU A 33 12.81 -17.96 -18.39
C LEU A 33 13.98 -18.76 -17.80
N LYS A 34 15.23 -18.29 -17.97
CA LYS A 34 16.43 -18.96 -17.44
C LYS A 34 16.48 -18.90 -15.91
N ALA A 35 16.20 -17.75 -15.32
CA ALA A 35 16.12 -17.59 -13.87
C ALA A 35 15.03 -18.49 -13.27
N PHE A 36 13.86 -18.53 -13.90
CA PHE A 36 12.75 -19.38 -13.49
C PHE A 36 13.11 -20.87 -13.55
N ARG A 37 13.76 -21.31 -14.64
CA ARG A 37 14.24 -22.70 -14.79
C ARG A 37 15.27 -23.07 -13.74
N GLN A 38 16.19 -22.16 -13.40
CA GLN A 38 17.17 -22.37 -12.33
C GLN A 38 16.47 -22.57 -10.99
N LYS A 39 15.52 -21.68 -10.63
CA LYS A 39 14.74 -21.79 -9.41
C LYS A 39 13.94 -23.09 -9.35
N MET A 40 13.26 -23.45 -10.45
CA MET A 40 12.50 -24.70 -10.50
C MET A 40 13.40 -25.92 -10.28
N ARG A 41 14.63 -25.88 -10.78
CA ARG A 41 15.61 -26.95 -10.57
C ARG A 41 16.09 -27.00 -9.12
N THR A 42 16.39 -25.87 -8.49
CA THR A 42 16.78 -25.84 -7.07
C THR A 42 15.67 -26.35 -6.18
N ASP A 43 14.43 -25.92 -6.43
CA ASP A 43 13.27 -26.33 -5.64
C ASP A 43 12.97 -27.83 -5.84
N ALA A 44 13.12 -28.35 -7.06
CA ALA A 44 12.95 -29.78 -7.33
C ALA A 44 14.05 -30.65 -6.66
N LEU A 45 15.30 -30.18 -6.63
CA LEU A 45 16.39 -30.87 -5.91
C LEU A 45 16.14 -30.89 -4.41
N ASN A 46 15.67 -29.77 -3.84
CA ASN A 46 15.30 -29.67 -2.43
C ASN A 46 14.10 -30.56 -2.09
N ALA A 47 13.08 -30.63 -2.96
CA ALA A 47 11.94 -31.52 -2.75
C ALA A 47 12.31 -33.00 -2.85
N GLN A 48 13.41 -33.35 -3.53
CA GLN A 48 13.89 -34.72 -3.65
C GLN A 48 14.62 -35.23 -2.40
N THR A 49 15.10 -34.34 -1.54
CA THR A 49 15.71 -34.71 -0.24
C THR A 49 14.65 -34.97 0.85
N ALA A 50 13.40 -34.56 0.63
CA ALA A 50 12.31 -34.85 1.54
C ALA A 50 12.00 -36.36 1.56
N THR A 51 12.08 -36.96 2.75
CA THR A 51 11.79 -38.38 2.99
C THR A 51 10.32 -38.65 3.29
N GLU A 52 9.54 -37.63 3.63
CA GLU A 52 8.13 -37.76 3.99
C GLU A 52 7.20 -37.72 2.76
N PRO A 53 6.16 -38.57 2.70
CA PRO A 53 5.27 -38.66 1.55
C PRO A 53 4.31 -37.46 1.43
N GLU A 54 3.89 -36.87 2.55
CA GLU A 54 2.95 -35.73 2.55
C GLU A 54 3.57 -34.46 1.98
N THR A 55 4.80 -34.13 2.40
CA THR A 55 5.53 -32.97 1.88
C THR A 55 5.81 -33.13 0.38
N TYR A 56 6.12 -34.35 -0.06
CA TYR A 56 6.28 -34.66 -1.48
C TYR A 56 4.98 -34.43 -2.28
N GLN A 57 3.82 -34.79 -1.72
CA GLN A 57 2.52 -34.49 -2.33
C GLN A 57 2.23 -32.99 -2.39
N GLN A 58 2.54 -32.25 -1.32
CA GLN A 58 2.39 -30.79 -1.28
C GLN A 58 3.22 -30.11 -2.36
N HIS A 59 4.48 -30.54 -2.56
CA HIS A 59 5.33 -30.01 -3.64
C HIS A 59 4.76 -30.31 -5.04
N ILE A 60 4.18 -31.49 -5.25
CA ILE A 60 3.50 -31.83 -6.51
C ILE A 60 2.32 -30.88 -6.76
N GLN A 61 1.49 -30.68 -5.72
CA GLN A 61 0.31 -29.83 -5.81
C GLN A 61 0.69 -28.38 -6.10
N LEU A 62 1.64 -27.84 -5.34
CA LEU A 62 2.19 -26.50 -5.55
C LEU A 62 2.72 -26.32 -6.97
N GLY A 63 3.42 -27.32 -7.53
CA GLY A 63 3.88 -27.26 -8.92
C GLY A 63 2.76 -27.16 -9.95
N ARG A 64 1.60 -27.79 -9.70
CA ARG A 64 0.41 -27.69 -10.55
C ARG A 64 -0.26 -26.33 -10.41
N GLU A 65 -0.42 -25.84 -9.18
CA GLU A 65 -1.02 -24.54 -8.90
C GLU A 65 -0.22 -23.39 -9.52
N ILE A 66 1.12 -23.42 -9.42
CA ILE A 66 1.96 -22.43 -10.10
C ILE A 66 1.76 -22.50 -11.62
N ALA A 67 1.66 -23.70 -12.20
CA ALA A 67 1.43 -23.85 -13.64
C ALA A 67 0.10 -23.23 -14.07
N ASP A 68 -0.96 -23.40 -13.27
CA ASP A 68 -2.27 -22.79 -13.52
C ASP A 68 -2.21 -21.27 -13.38
N ILE A 69 -1.59 -20.74 -12.32
CA ILE A 69 -1.41 -19.30 -12.14
C ILE A 69 -0.64 -18.68 -13.31
N LEU A 70 0.43 -19.33 -13.77
CA LEU A 70 1.21 -18.86 -14.91
C LEU A 70 0.33 -18.76 -16.17
N ARG A 71 -0.48 -19.78 -16.48
CA ARG A 71 -1.34 -19.76 -17.68
C ARG A 71 -2.47 -18.75 -17.61
N ARG A 72 -3.11 -18.65 -16.45
CA ARG A 72 -4.37 -17.91 -16.31
C ARG A 72 -4.18 -16.46 -15.92
N ASN A 73 -3.23 -16.18 -15.04
CA ASN A 73 -3.10 -14.87 -14.40
C ASN A 73 -1.90 -14.05 -14.91
N VAL A 74 -0.90 -14.68 -15.51
CA VAL A 74 0.32 -13.97 -15.95
C VAL A 74 0.27 -13.71 -17.45
N VAL A 75 0.38 -12.44 -17.82
CA VAL A 75 0.49 -11.97 -19.22
C VAL A 75 1.75 -11.12 -19.40
N GLN A 76 2.35 -11.19 -20.58
CA GLN A 76 3.53 -10.38 -20.92
C GLN A 76 3.16 -9.25 -21.87
N ALA A 77 3.78 -8.08 -21.66
CA ALA A 77 3.71 -6.96 -22.59
C ALA A 77 5.02 -6.87 -23.38
N VAL A 78 4.92 -6.70 -24.69
CA VAL A 78 6.06 -6.46 -25.59
C VAL A 78 5.97 -5.03 -26.11
N LYS A 79 7.04 -4.27 -25.96
CA LYS A 79 7.13 -2.91 -26.51
C LYS A 79 7.05 -2.99 -28.03
N VAL A 80 6.10 -2.29 -28.63
CA VAL A 80 5.98 -2.16 -30.09
C VAL A 80 6.89 -1.01 -30.51
N PRO A 81 7.79 -1.22 -31.49
CA PRO A 81 8.58 -0.12 -32.02
C PRO A 81 7.64 0.94 -32.62
N GLU A 82 7.80 2.19 -32.19
CA GLU A 82 6.99 3.30 -32.69
C GLU A 82 7.24 3.50 -34.19
N PRO A 83 6.20 3.71 -35.02
CA PRO A 83 6.42 4.29 -36.34
C PRO A 83 6.98 5.71 -36.16
N GLU A 84 7.98 6.09 -36.96
CA GLU A 84 8.77 7.33 -36.87
C GLU A 84 7.94 8.65 -36.86
N SER A 85 6.61 8.58 -36.98
CA SER A 85 5.70 9.72 -37.17
C SER A 85 4.93 10.15 -35.91
N ALA A 86 5.07 9.46 -34.76
CA ALA A 86 4.33 9.78 -33.53
C ALA A 86 5.28 9.93 -32.33
N GLU A 87 5.81 11.13 -32.12
CA GLU A 87 6.67 11.47 -31.00
C GLU A 87 5.93 11.33 -29.65
N GLY A 88 6.28 10.29 -28.88
CA GLY A 88 6.22 10.33 -27.42
C GLY A 88 5.22 9.41 -26.70
N SER A 89 4.58 8.45 -27.37
CA SER A 89 3.66 7.51 -26.72
C SER A 89 4.09 6.06 -26.86
N GLU A 90 4.80 5.55 -25.83
CA GLU A 90 5.24 4.15 -25.78
C GLU A 90 4.05 3.19 -25.90
N THR A 91 3.97 2.47 -27.01
CA THR A 91 2.90 1.52 -27.26
C THR A 91 3.36 0.11 -26.88
N TRP A 92 2.57 -0.57 -26.04
CA TRP A 92 2.86 -1.93 -25.57
C TRP A 92 1.78 -2.89 -26.05
N ARG A 93 2.19 -4.03 -26.61
CA ARG A 93 1.29 -5.12 -27.00
C ARG A 93 1.27 -6.18 -25.90
N VAL A 94 0.12 -6.36 -25.26
CA VAL A 94 -0.09 -7.44 -24.29
C VAL A 94 -0.38 -8.75 -25.02
N ARG A 95 0.29 -9.83 -24.62
CA ARG A 95 0.06 -11.19 -25.12
C ARG A 95 -0.95 -11.89 -24.21
N ILE A 96 -2.19 -11.96 -24.66
CA ILE A 96 -3.27 -12.69 -23.99
C ILE A 96 -3.42 -14.05 -24.68
N THR A 97 -3.48 -15.13 -23.91
CA THR A 97 -3.66 -16.49 -24.42
C THR A 97 -5.08 -16.97 -24.19
N LYS A 98 -5.47 -18.09 -24.80
CA LYS A 98 -6.83 -18.65 -24.66
C LYS A 98 -7.18 -19.04 -23.22
N ASP A 99 -6.17 -19.43 -22.46
CA ASP A 99 -6.32 -19.90 -21.08
C ASP A 99 -6.26 -18.74 -20.07
N THR A 100 -5.97 -17.52 -20.51
CA THR A 100 -5.89 -16.35 -19.64
C THR A 100 -7.27 -15.98 -19.14
N GLU A 101 -7.45 -15.97 -17.82
CA GLU A 101 -8.72 -15.58 -17.19
C GLU A 101 -8.90 -14.06 -17.38
N LEU A 102 -9.88 -13.68 -18.22
CA LEU A 102 -10.35 -12.30 -18.27
C LEU A 102 -11.32 -12.13 -17.10
N GLY A 103 -10.85 -11.54 -16.01
CA GLY A 103 -11.70 -11.27 -14.86
C GLY A 103 -12.92 -10.44 -15.25
N ASP A 104 -14.10 -10.90 -14.88
CA ASP A 104 -15.32 -10.11 -14.96
C ASP A 104 -15.18 -8.96 -13.97
N ASN A 105 -14.81 -7.79 -14.48
CA ASN A 105 -14.62 -6.55 -13.71
C ASN A 105 -15.93 -6.00 -13.08
N ASP A 106 -16.92 -6.87 -12.81
CA ASP A 106 -18.24 -6.50 -12.34
C ASP A 106 -18.19 -5.82 -10.97
N SER A 107 -17.26 -6.20 -10.10
CA SER A 107 -17.02 -5.52 -8.81
C SER A 107 -16.52 -4.07 -8.94
N ILE A 108 -15.92 -3.71 -10.08
CA ILE A 108 -15.49 -2.33 -10.38
C ILE A 108 -16.65 -1.54 -11.02
N LYS A 109 -17.46 -2.20 -11.85
CA LYS A 109 -18.64 -1.59 -12.51
C LYS A 109 -19.78 -1.35 -11.53
N ALA A 110 -19.99 -2.26 -10.58
CA ALA A 110 -20.97 -2.17 -9.51
C ALA A 110 -20.24 -2.18 -8.15
N PRO A 111 -19.66 -1.04 -7.72
CA PRO A 111 -19.04 -0.98 -6.41
C PRO A 111 -20.09 -1.29 -5.35
N GLN A 112 -19.82 -2.30 -4.53
CA GLN A 112 -20.65 -2.61 -3.36
C GLN A 112 -20.88 -1.31 -2.59
N PRO A 113 -22.14 -0.96 -2.25
CA PRO A 113 -22.43 0.24 -1.50
C PRO A 113 -21.61 0.19 -0.21
N ILE A 114 -20.68 1.14 -0.07
CA ILE A 114 -19.98 1.31 1.19
C ILE A 114 -21.09 1.64 2.20
N GLU A 115 -21.39 0.71 3.09
CA GLU A 115 -22.21 0.94 4.27
C GLU A 115 -21.43 1.91 5.15
N VAL A 116 -21.45 3.19 4.79
CA VAL A 116 -21.11 4.26 5.72
C VAL A 116 -22.21 4.20 6.77
N PRO A 117 -21.91 3.85 8.04
CA PRO A 117 -22.88 3.99 9.09
C PRO A 117 -23.25 5.47 9.12
N SER A 118 -24.43 5.79 8.58
CA SER A 118 -24.96 7.13 8.70
C SER A 118 -25.24 7.30 10.19
N ASN A 119 -24.34 8.00 10.88
CA ASN A 119 -24.44 8.35 12.30
C ASN A 119 -25.72 9.15 12.65
N ARG A 120 -26.66 9.29 11.71
CA ARG A 120 -27.98 9.91 11.86
C ARG A 120 -29.08 8.90 12.19
N ARG A 121 -28.99 7.63 11.76
CA ARG A 121 -30.05 6.63 11.99
C ARG A 121 -29.87 5.80 13.27
N MET A 122 -28.65 5.63 13.80
CA MET A 122 -28.45 4.91 15.06
C MET A 122 -28.92 5.68 16.31
N ARG A 123 -28.77 7.02 16.34
CA ARG A 123 -29.17 7.84 17.51
C ARG A 123 -30.68 7.84 17.81
N LYS A 124 -31.54 7.38 16.89
CA LYS A 124 -32.98 7.30 17.12
C LYS A 124 -33.45 5.91 17.56
N ARG A 125 -32.66 4.84 17.33
CA ARG A 125 -33.03 3.47 17.73
C ARG A 125 -32.55 3.09 19.13
N GLU A 126 -31.50 3.71 19.66
CA GLU A 126 -30.99 3.40 21.01
C GLU A 126 -31.85 3.96 22.15
N LYS A 127 -32.85 4.81 21.87
CA LYS A 127 -33.74 5.38 22.90
C LYS A 127 -35.05 4.61 23.14
N GLY A 128 -35.23 3.46 22.50
CA GLY A 128 -36.48 2.70 22.61
C GLY A 128 -36.30 1.23 22.32
N ALA A 129 -35.51 0.53 23.14
CA ALA A 129 -35.61 -0.92 23.33
C ALA A 129 -34.74 -1.34 24.51
N GLN A 130 -35.30 -1.30 25.71
CA GLN A 130 -34.95 -2.24 26.78
C GLN A 130 -35.99 -3.37 26.72
N GLN A 131 -35.55 -4.63 26.60
CA GLN A 131 -35.92 -5.77 27.46
C GLN A 131 -35.53 -7.13 26.81
N THR A 132 -34.39 -7.67 27.29
CA THR A 132 -34.13 -9.05 27.80
C THR A 132 -34.37 -10.30 26.88
N PRO A 133 -34.07 -11.55 27.33
CA PRO A 133 -32.76 -12.21 27.21
C PRO A 133 -32.85 -13.66 26.65
N THR A 134 -31.74 -14.29 26.24
CA THR A 134 -31.55 -15.75 26.42
C THR A 134 -30.13 -16.20 26.09
N ASP A 135 -29.61 -17.00 27.00
CA ASP A 135 -28.34 -17.72 26.98
C ASP A 135 -28.20 -18.72 25.83
N VAL A 136 -27.03 -18.75 25.18
CA VAL A 136 -26.37 -20.01 24.77
C VAL A 136 -24.85 -19.78 24.81
N ALA A 137 -24.19 -20.51 25.71
CA ALA A 137 -22.73 -20.57 25.84
C ALA A 137 -22.11 -21.43 24.74
N LEU A 138 -21.02 -20.96 24.12
CA LEU A 138 -20.03 -21.80 23.43
C LEU A 138 -18.62 -21.22 23.64
N PRO A 139 -17.60 -22.09 23.81
CA PRO A 139 -16.39 -21.77 24.55
C PRO A 139 -15.23 -21.18 23.72
N ASP A 140 -14.36 -20.56 24.51
CA ASP A 140 -13.06 -19.93 24.27
C ASP A 140 -12.12 -20.66 23.28
N SER A 141 -11.60 -19.89 22.31
CA SER A 141 -10.27 -20.10 21.72
C SER A 141 -9.89 -18.89 20.85
N THR A 142 -9.46 -17.83 21.52
CA THR A 142 -8.60 -16.82 20.87
C THR A 142 -7.18 -17.38 20.72
N PRO A 143 -6.44 -16.90 19.72
CA PRO A 143 -5.19 -16.26 20.09
C PRO A 143 -5.13 -14.83 19.56
N SER A 144 -5.14 -13.90 20.52
CA SER A 144 -4.25 -12.74 20.60
C SER A 144 -3.77 -12.08 19.29
N SER A 145 -4.36 -10.93 18.98
CA SER A 145 -3.64 -9.83 18.32
C SER A 145 -3.79 -8.55 19.14
N PRO A 146 -2.76 -8.13 19.90
CA PRO A 146 -2.74 -6.82 20.52
C PRO A 146 -1.94 -5.84 19.64
N SER A 147 -2.63 -5.14 18.75
CA SER A 147 -2.19 -3.81 18.32
C SER A 147 -3.40 -2.93 18.06
N SER A 148 -4.11 -2.60 19.14
CA SER A 148 -5.02 -1.46 19.21
C SER A 148 -4.18 -0.17 19.14
N THR A 149 -3.60 0.12 17.97
CA THR A 149 -3.19 1.49 17.67
C THR A 149 -4.46 2.24 17.26
N PRO A 150 -4.82 3.35 17.94
CA PRO A 150 -6.01 4.10 17.59
C PRO A 150 -5.82 4.67 16.18
N ILE A 151 -6.53 4.11 15.21
CA ILE A 151 -6.50 4.57 13.82
C ILE A 151 -6.97 6.03 13.83
N PRO A 152 -6.12 6.98 13.40
CA PRO A 152 -6.46 8.39 13.44
C PRO A 152 -7.69 8.66 12.57
N PRO A 153 -8.65 9.48 13.03
CA PRO A 153 -9.88 9.69 12.31
C PRO A 153 -9.62 10.35 10.94
N MET A 154 -10.25 9.84 9.89
CA MET A 154 -10.04 10.29 8.51
C MET A 154 -10.48 11.74 8.21
N TYR A 155 -11.25 12.37 9.10
CA TYR A 155 -11.82 13.69 8.87
C TYR A 155 -11.04 14.79 9.60
N TYR A 156 -10.70 15.87 8.88
CA TYR A 156 -9.96 17.02 9.42
C TYR A 156 -10.59 17.65 10.68
N SER A 157 -11.92 17.69 10.77
CA SER A 157 -12.63 18.18 11.96
C SER A 157 -12.39 17.32 13.20
N ALA A 158 -12.31 16.00 13.02
CA ALA A 158 -12.02 15.05 14.09
C ALA A 158 -10.53 15.08 14.47
N LEU A 159 -9.61 15.18 13.50
CA LEU A 159 -8.18 15.39 13.72
C LEU A 159 -7.91 16.69 14.50
N LYS A 160 -8.59 17.78 14.16
CA LYS A 160 -8.47 19.06 14.87
C LYS A 160 -8.92 18.96 16.33
N LYS A 161 -10.01 18.22 16.60
CA LYS A 161 -10.51 18.01 17.96
C LYS A 161 -9.58 17.11 18.77
N ALA A 162 -9.07 16.04 18.17
CA ALA A 162 -8.10 15.12 18.78
C ALA A 162 -6.75 15.79 19.05
N SER A 163 -6.27 16.65 18.14
CA SER A 163 -5.01 17.39 18.33
C SER A 163 -5.02 18.37 19.50
N LYS A 164 -6.20 18.79 19.97
CA LYS A 164 -6.33 19.67 21.14
C LYS A 164 -6.03 18.94 22.45
N LYS A 165 -6.11 17.60 22.45
CA LYS A 165 -5.82 16.74 23.60
C LYS A 165 -4.38 16.20 23.61
N ARG A 166 -3.54 16.60 22.66
CA ARG A 166 -2.17 16.09 22.54
C ARG A 166 -1.33 16.51 23.75
N VAL A 167 -0.56 15.57 24.28
CA VAL A 167 0.54 15.86 25.20
C VAL A 167 1.75 16.19 24.33
N ILE A 168 2.31 17.38 24.52
CA ILE A 168 3.57 17.78 23.88
C ILE A 168 4.68 17.38 24.85
N PRO A 169 5.56 16.43 24.49
CA PRO A 169 6.70 16.10 25.34
C PRO A 169 7.59 17.33 25.52
N GLU A 170 7.90 17.68 26.77
CA GLU A 170 8.87 18.72 27.06
C GLU A 170 10.26 18.22 26.73
N LEU A 171 10.99 18.98 25.93
CA LEU A 171 12.37 18.67 25.57
C LEU A 171 13.29 19.27 26.64
N LYS A 172 13.84 18.43 27.52
CA LYS A 172 14.88 18.85 28.46
C LYS A 172 16.20 18.98 27.72
N GLU A 173 16.94 20.05 28.00
CA GLU A 173 18.23 20.29 27.34
C GLU A 173 19.29 19.26 27.76
N ASP A 174 19.16 18.67 28.96
CA ASP A 174 20.08 17.66 29.51
C ASP A 174 20.02 16.30 28.75
N ASP A 175 18.92 16.02 28.07
CA ASP A 175 18.68 14.76 27.34
C ASP A 175 19.21 14.80 25.89
N LEU A 176 19.85 15.90 25.50
CA LEU A 176 20.38 16.14 24.17
C LEU A 176 21.91 16.04 24.14
N GLU A 177 22.42 15.22 23.23
CA GLU A 177 23.83 15.22 22.84
C GLU A 177 24.00 16.02 21.55
N GLU A 178 24.75 17.12 21.63
CA GLU A 178 25.15 17.90 20.45
C GLU A 178 26.49 17.37 19.91
N SER A 179 26.53 17.07 18.62
CA SER A 179 27.75 16.70 17.89
C SER A 179 27.85 17.54 16.61
N PHE A 180 29.06 17.92 16.23
CA PHE A 180 29.34 18.65 14.99
C PHE A 180 30.01 17.70 14.02
N GLY A 181 29.48 17.60 12.79
CA GLY A 181 29.98 16.65 11.81
C GLY A 181 29.88 17.18 10.39
N GLY A 182 31.01 17.19 9.69
CA GLY A 182 31.10 17.51 8.26
C GLY A 182 32.56 17.54 7.80
N GLN A 183 32.85 16.91 6.66
CA GLN A 183 34.15 17.08 6.00
C GLN A 183 34.36 18.58 5.68
N SER A 184 35.54 19.08 6.08
CA SER A 184 35.93 20.47 5.94
C SER A 184 36.01 20.89 4.48
N ILE A 185 34.93 21.42 3.90
CA ILE A 185 35.03 22.02 2.56
C ILE A 185 35.07 23.54 2.62
N ASN A 186 34.68 24.20 3.73
CA ASN A 186 35.03 25.60 4.00
C ASN A 186 34.87 25.94 5.49
N LYS A 187 35.95 25.80 6.29
CA LYS A 187 36.29 26.35 7.63
C LYS A 187 35.20 26.81 8.65
N THR A 188 33.93 26.49 8.49
CA THR A 188 32.85 26.87 9.41
C THR A 188 32.00 25.64 9.71
N GLU A 189 32.17 25.09 10.91
CA GLU A 189 31.46 23.92 11.45
C GLU A 189 29.98 24.24 11.73
N ASN A 190 29.22 24.54 10.68
CA ASN A 190 27.82 24.95 10.80
C ASN A 190 26.82 23.79 10.85
N ASN A 191 27.26 22.55 10.60
CA ASN A 191 26.39 21.38 10.65
C ASN A 191 26.20 20.94 12.11
N VAL A 192 24.95 20.97 12.58
CA VAL A 192 24.57 20.56 13.93
C VAL A 192 23.89 19.20 13.85
N GLN A 193 24.44 18.22 14.56
CA GLN A 193 23.83 16.91 14.78
C GLN A 193 23.36 16.83 16.23
N LEU A 194 22.09 16.52 16.44
CA LEU A 194 21.50 16.33 17.75
C LEU A 194 21.05 14.88 17.91
N LEU A 195 21.39 14.27 19.04
CA LEU A 195 20.91 12.95 19.47
C LEU A 195 20.07 13.12 20.75
N HIS A 196 18.83 12.64 20.72
CA HIS A 196 18.01 12.56 21.92
C HIS A 196 18.24 11.21 22.60
N LYS A 197 18.93 11.20 23.74
CA LYS A 197 19.38 9.96 24.42
C LYS A 197 18.24 8.99 24.75
N PRO A 198 17.10 9.41 25.32
CA PRO A 198 16.10 8.44 25.78
C PRO A 198 15.30 7.82 24.63
N THR A 199 15.22 8.45 23.46
CA THR A 199 14.52 7.87 22.29
C THR A 199 15.46 7.41 21.17
N GLY A 200 16.76 7.69 21.26
CA GLY A 200 17.76 7.34 20.24
C GLY A 200 17.61 8.08 18.91
N ILE A 201 16.79 9.14 18.84
CA ILE A 201 16.54 9.86 17.58
C ILE A 201 17.70 10.79 17.25
N ARG A 202 18.26 10.63 16.06
CA ARG A 202 19.27 11.53 15.51
C ARG A 202 18.67 12.47 14.45
N VAL A 203 19.04 13.74 14.51
CA VAL A 203 18.70 14.77 13.51
C VAL A 203 19.95 15.56 13.16
N SER A 204 20.21 15.74 11.87
CA SER A 204 21.22 16.67 11.35
C SER A 204 20.53 17.87 10.70
N CYS A 205 21.07 19.07 10.93
CA CYS A 205 20.56 20.29 10.31
C CYS A 205 21.72 21.13 9.75
N GLN A 206 21.62 21.45 8.45
CA GLN A 206 22.56 22.31 7.73
C GLN A 206 21.78 23.19 6.74
N GLU A 207 20.86 24.01 7.24
CA GLU A 207 20.02 24.87 6.40
C GLU A 207 20.63 26.25 6.19
N THR A 208 21.31 26.80 7.21
CA THR A 208 21.83 28.16 7.19
C THR A 208 23.33 28.19 7.45
N ARG A 209 23.97 29.32 7.14
CA ARG A 209 25.38 29.59 7.49
C ARG A 209 25.60 29.97 8.97
N SER A 210 24.54 29.99 9.78
CA SER A 210 24.60 30.39 11.20
C SER A 210 24.36 29.18 12.11
N LEU A 211 25.37 28.84 12.93
CA LEU A 211 25.28 27.74 13.90
C LEU A 211 24.08 27.91 14.85
N ALA A 212 23.84 29.12 15.37
CA ALA A 212 22.75 29.38 16.30
C ALA A 212 21.36 29.16 15.65
N GLN A 213 21.21 29.50 14.38
CA GLN A 213 19.98 29.22 13.62
C GLN A 213 19.82 27.72 13.38
N ASN A 214 20.90 27.03 13.00
CA ASN A 214 20.88 25.58 12.80
C ASN A 214 20.59 24.81 14.10
N ARG A 215 21.10 25.25 15.27
CA ARG A 215 20.72 24.69 16.59
C ARG A 215 19.22 24.81 16.85
N LYS A 216 18.63 26.00 16.63
CA LYS A 216 17.18 26.21 16.83
C LYS A 216 16.34 25.35 15.89
N LEU A 217 16.77 25.21 14.64
CA LEU A 217 16.09 24.38 13.65
C LEU A 217 16.21 22.89 13.98
N ALA A 218 17.39 22.42 14.37
CA ALA A 218 17.61 21.04 14.81
C ALA A 218 16.73 20.68 16.03
N ARG A 219 16.60 21.58 17.02
CA ARG A 219 15.69 21.41 18.16
C ARG A 219 14.22 21.30 17.72
N ARG A 220 13.79 22.15 16.79
CA ARG A 220 12.44 22.10 16.22
C ARG A 220 12.18 20.78 15.50
N LEU A 221 13.15 20.29 14.73
CA LEU A 221 13.06 19.03 13.99
C LEU A 221 12.99 17.81 14.93
N ILE A 222 13.82 17.78 15.98
CA ILE A 222 13.72 16.74 17.02
C ILE A 222 12.34 16.74 17.67
N LEU A 223 11.83 17.92 18.06
CA LEU A 223 10.51 18.03 18.67
C LEU A 223 9.40 17.53 17.72
N GLN A 224 9.50 17.78 16.42
CA GLN A 224 8.56 17.25 15.42
C GLN A 224 8.62 15.71 15.33
N LYS A 225 9.82 15.11 15.35
CA LYS A 225 9.98 13.65 15.35
C LYS A 225 9.46 13.02 16.64
N LEU A 226 9.69 13.66 17.80
CA LEU A 226 9.13 13.23 19.07
C LEU A 226 7.60 13.33 19.09
N ASP A 227 7.04 14.42 18.55
CA ASP A 227 5.59 14.59 18.38
C ASP A 227 4.98 13.47 17.51
N GLN A 228 5.67 13.03 16.45
CA GLN A 228 5.20 11.94 15.58
C GLN A 228 5.15 10.58 16.30
N ILE A 229 6.16 10.28 17.13
CA ILE A 229 6.22 9.02 17.87
C ILE A 229 5.22 9.01 19.03
N ALA A 230 5.13 10.10 19.78
CA ALA A 230 4.21 10.21 20.90
C ALA A 230 2.74 10.24 20.45
N ASN A 231 2.46 10.80 19.28
CA ASN A 231 1.10 10.97 18.76
C ASN A 231 0.99 10.49 17.30
N PRO A 232 0.95 9.16 17.05
CA PRO A 232 0.81 8.63 15.70
C PRO A 232 -0.50 9.12 15.06
N GLY A 233 -0.42 9.71 13.87
CA GLY A 233 -1.58 10.19 13.12
C GLY A 233 -2.23 11.49 13.60
N LEU A 234 -1.71 12.10 14.68
CA LEU A 234 -2.15 13.41 15.19
C LEU A 234 -1.05 14.48 15.12
N SER A 235 0.09 14.14 14.51
CA SER A 235 1.21 15.05 14.33
C SER A 235 0.81 16.32 13.56
N LYS A 236 1.53 17.42 13.83
CA LYS A 236 1.34 18.71 13.16
C LYS A 236 1.42 18.58 11.64
N GLU A 237 2.33 17.75 11.14
CA GLU A 237 2.51 17.50 9.71
C GLU A 237 1.31 16.75 9.11
N GLU A 238 0.83 15.72 9.79
CA GLU A 238 -0.37 14.97 9.41
C GLU A 238 -1.58 15.89 9.32
N MET A 239 -1.73 16.82 10.28
CA MET A 239 -2.79 17.81 10.29
C MET A 239 -2.68 18.80 9.12
N GLN A 240 -1.48 19.25 8.80
CA GLN A 240 -1.24 20.13 7.65
C GLN A 240 -1.56 19.42 6.33
N ARG A 241 -1.11 18.16 6.17
CA ARG A 241 -1.45 17.30 5.04
C ARG A 241 -2.96 17.07 4.94
N ALA A 242 -3.63 16.77 6.04
CA ALA A 242 -5.08 16.61 6.09
C ALA A 242 -5.83 17.90 5.71
N LYS A 243 -5.34 19.07 6.16
CA LYS A 243 -5.89 20.39 5.80
C LYS A 243 -5.74 20.67 4.30
N GLN A 244 -4.60 20.33 3.72
CA GLN A 244 -4.33 20.48 2.28
C GLN A 244 -5.26 19.57 1.46
N ARG A 245 -5.36 18.28 1.82
CA ARG A 245 -6.30 17.32 1.20
C ARG A 245 -7.75 17.82 1.26
N GLU A 246 -8.18 18.39 2.39
CA GLU A 246 -9.54 18.94 2.50
C GLU A 246 -9.75 20.15 1.58
N ARG A 247 -8.78 21.07 1.52
CA ARG A 247 -8.82 22.24 0.62
C ARG A 247 -8.91 21.80 -0.84
N GLU A 248 -8.11 20.83 -1.24
CA GLU A 248 -8.12 20.26 -2.59
C GLU A 248 -9.45 19.58 -2.91
N ARG A 249 -9.98 18.76 -1.98
CA ARG A 249 -11.30 18.13 -2.13
C ARG A 249 -12.40 19.18 -2.32
N ARG A 250 -12.37 20.29 -1.57
CA ARG A 250 -13.32 21.40 -1.73
C ARG A 250 -13.17 22.10 -3.09
N ARG A 251 -11.93 22.33 -3.56
CA ARG A 251 -11.66 22.89 -4.89
C ARG A 251 -12.19 21.97 -6.00
N ARG A 252 -11.89 20.67 -5.94
CA ARG A 252 -12.37 19.66 -6.91
C ARG A 252 -13.89 19.58 -6.95
N LYS A 253 -14.57 19.63 -5.80
CA LYS A 253 -16.04 19.68 -5.75
C LYS A 253 -16.62 20.94 -6.38
N LYS A 254 -16.01 22.11 -6.14
CA LYS A 254 -16.44 23.38 -6.76
C LYS A 254 -16.23 23.37 -8.28
N ALA A 255 -15.10 22.84 -8.76
CA ALA A 255 -14.81 22.68 -10.18
C ALA A 255 -15.88 21.79 -10.85
N LYS A 256 -16.08 20.56 -10.34
CA LYS A 256 -17.11 19.65 -10.84
C LYS A 256 -18.52 20.27 -10.88
N LYS A 257 -18.89 21.04 -9.85
CA LYS A 257 -20.19 21.74 -9.82
C LYS A 257 -20.28 22.83 -10.89
N LYS A 258 -19.19 23.57 -11.14
CA LYS A 258 -19.12 24.59 -12.19
C LYS A 258 -19.19 23.96 -13.58
N ASP A 259 -18.51 22.83 -13.80
CA ASP A 259 -18.52 22.11 -15.07
C ASP A 259 -19.91 21.54 -15.37
N LEU A 260 -20.56 20.94 -14.35
CA LEU A 260 -21.94 20.45 -14.47
C LEU A 260 -22.95 21.59 -14.73
N ALA A 261 -22.75 22.76 -14.14
CA ALA A 261 -23.60 23.93 -14.39
C ALA A 261 -23.40 24.52 -15.80
N LYS A 262 -22.17 24.49 -16.32
CA LYS A 262 -21.87 24.92 -17.70
C LYS A 262 -22.42 23.96 -18.75
N GLY A 263 -22.35 22.64 -18.51
CA GLY A 263 -22.96 21.65 -19.39
C GLY A 263 -24.47 21.87 -19.51
N LYS A 264 -25.16 21.96 -18.38
CA LYS A 264 -26.60 22.25 -18.35
C LYS A 264 -26.99 23.55 -19.03
N GLY A 265 -26.15 24.58 -18.96
CA GLY A 265 -26.40 25.87 -19.60
C GLY A 265 -26.25 25.84 -21.11
N LYS A 266 -25.33 25.02 -21.64
CA LYS A 266 -25.16 24.82 -23.08
C LYS A 266 -26.31 24.00 -23.68
N ASP A 267 -26.68 22.92 -23.01
CA ASP A 267 -27.78 22.06 -23.45
C ASP A 267 -29.13 22.83 -23.51
N THR A 268 -29.34 23.83 -22.64
CA THR A 268 -30.53 24.71 -22.70
C THR A 268 -30.47 25.82 -23.74
N ILE A 269 -29.29 26.17 -24.26
CA ILE A 269 -29.16 27.22 -25.29
C ILE A 269 -29.28 26.58 -26.68
N GLU A 270 -28.68 25.41 -26.90
CA GLU A 270 -28.78 24.70 -28.19
C GLU A 270 -30.21 24.20 -28.49
N LEU A 271 -31.05 23.96 -27.47
CA LEU A 271 -32.47 23.61 -27.65
C LEU A 271 -33.41 24.80 -27.92
N ALA A 272 -32.92 26.05 -27.84
CA ALA A 272 -33.74 27.24 -28.08
C ALA A 272 -33.54 27.82 -29.50
N ASP A 273 -32.49 27.41 -30.21
CA ASP A 273 -32.11 27.95 -31.52
C ASP A 273 -32.52 27.00 -32.69
N GLU A 274 -33.23 25.90 -32.43
CA GLU A 274 -33.70 24.93 -33.46
C GLU A 274 -35.20 25.07 -33.83
N ASP A 275 -35.96 26.00 -33.23
CA ASP A 275 -37.43 26.11 -33.39
C ASP A 275 -37.94 27.38 -34.13
N ASP A 276 -37.07 28.18 -34.78
CA ASP A 276 -37.46 29.37 -35.58
C ASP A 276 -37.27 29.21 -37.11
#